data_AF-A0A1L7CF59-F1
#
_entry.id   AF-A0A1L7CF59-F1
#
_cell.length_a   1.000
_cell.length_b   1.000
_cell.length_c   1.000
_cell.angle_alpha   90.00
_cell.angle_beta   90.00
_cell.angle_gamma   90.00
#
_symmetry.space_group_name_H-M   'P 1'
#
loop_
_entity.id
_entity.type
_entity.pdbx_description
1 polymer ?
#
loop_
_entity_poly.entity_id
_entity_poly.type
_entity_poly.pdbx_seq_one_letter_code
_entity_poly.pdbx_strand_id
1 'polypeptide(L)'
;MATKKTTDDRTENYEYTADDGTVITVPWLDTVIDAGTMRRVRKLDLNDQMWTLLEEFAEPDELEKVDALSLAEVPKFFRGWEKGLEVALGESKRR
;
A
#
# COMPACT_ATOMS: atom_id res chain seq x y z
N MET A 1 5.10 14.44 26.92
CA MET A 1 5.00 13.13 26.25
C MET A 1 5.41 13.36 24.81
N ALA A 2 6.65 13.02 24.47
CA ALA A 2 7.23 13.31 23.16
C ALA A 2 7.67 11.99 22.54
N THR A 3 6.90 11.51 21.58
CA THR A 3 7.26 10.35 20.76
C THR A 3 7.08 10.73 19.31
N LYS A 4 8.12 11.33 18.73
CA LYS A 4 8.37 11.24 17.30
C LYS A 4 9.77 10.69 17.13
N LYS A 5 9.89 9.36 17.31
CA LYS A 5 11.02 8.63 16.75
C LYS A 5 10.76 8.55 15.26
N THR A 6 11.34 9.51 14.55
CA THR A 6 11.61 9.40 13.12
C THR A 6 12.70 8.34 13.00
N THR A 7 12.31 7.07 12.88
CA THR A 7 13.20 6.03 12.38
C THR A 7 12.80 5.81 10.93
N ASP A 8 13.68 6.28 10.06
CA ASP A 8 13.84 5.83 8.69
C ASP A 8 14.10 4.31 8.74
N ASP A 9 13.03 3.51 8.72
CA ASP A 9 13.04 2.04 8.61
C ASP A 9 12.16 1.69 7.42
N ARG A 10 12.58 2.07 6.21
CA ARG A 10 12.04 1.43 5.01
C ARG A 10 12.65 0.04 4.94
N THR A 11 12.13 -0.90 5.70
CA THR A 11 12.64 -2.26 5.58
C THR A 11 11.67 -3.15 4.83
N GLU A 12 10.36 -3.18 5.18
CA GLU A 12 9.47 -4.19 4.56
C GLU A 12 8.00 -3.76 4.42
N ASN A 13 7.49 -2.85 5.27
CA ASN A 13 6.06 -2.53 5.38
C ASN A 13 5.72 -1.04 5.21
N TYR A 14 4.56 -0.78 4.63
CA TYR A 14 3.87 0.49 4.57
C TYR A 14 2.97 0.66 5.79
N GLU A 15 3.18 1.73 6.54
CA GLU A 15 2.34 2.11 7.67
C GLU A 15 1.50 3.35 7.31
N TYR A 16 0.20 3.26 7.51
CA TYR A 16 -0.75 4.36 7.33
C TYR A 16 -1.49 4.62 8.64
N THR A 17 -1.48 5.88 9.09
CA THR A 17 -2.28 6.33 10.23
C THR A 17 -3.51 7.06 9.73
N ALA A 18 -4.70 6.52 10.01
CA ALA A 18 -5.97 7.15 9.71
C ALA A 18 -6.24 8.37 10.60
N ASP A 19 -7.13 9.26 10.18
CA ASP A 19 -7.55 10.44 10.95
C ASP A 19 -8.10 10.10 12.36
N ASP A 20 -8.69 8.91 12.55
CA ASP A 20 -9.19 8.41 13.86
C ASP A 20 -8.07 7.85 14.77
N GLY A 21 -6.84 7.76 14.26
CA GLY A 21 -5.68 7.22 14.97
C GLY A 21 -5.45 5.72 14.75
N THR A 22 -6.29 5.03 13.98
CA THR A 22 -6.07 3.65 13.56
C THR A 22 -4.79 3.54 12.73
N VAL A 23 -3.92 2.61 13.08
CA VAL A 23 -2.68 2.32 12.35
C VAL A 23 -2.89 1.05 11.53
N ILE A 24 -2.61 1.14 10.23
CA ILE A 24 -2.68 0.06 9.26
C ILE A 24 -1.26 -0.23 8.79
N THR A 25 -0.84 -1.49 8.86
CA THR A 25 0.49 -1.95 8.45
C THR A 25 0.33 -3.05 7.41
N VAL A 26 0.71 -2.76 6.16
CA VAL A 26 0.68 -3.73 5.07
C VAL A 26 2.06 -3.82 4.43
N PRO A 27 2.45 -4.95 3.82
CA PRO A 27 3.73 -5.03 3.12
C PRO A 27 3.79 -4.02 1.96
N TRP A 28 4.97 -3.48 1.66
CA TRP A 28 5.14 -2.64 0.47
C TRP A 28 4.87 -3.44 -0.81
N LEU A 29 4.21 -2.83 -1.78
CA LEU A 29 3.89 -3.52 -3.04
C LEU A 29 5.12 -4.07 -3.75
N ASP A 30 6.26 -3.37 -3.75
CA ASP A 30 7.47 -3.85 -4.45
C ASP A 30 8.14 -5.04 -3.76
N THR A 31 7.88 -5.27 -2.47
CA THR A 31 8.51 -6.36 -1.71
C THR A 31 7.78 -7.68 -1.87
N VAL A 32 6.47 -7.65 -2.14
CA VAL A 32 5.62 -8.86 -2.22
C VAL A 32 5.19 -9.23 -3.63
N ILE A 33 5.22 -8.29 -4.57
CA ILE A 33 4.65 -8.52 -5.90
C ILE A 33 5.64 -9.25 -6.82
N ASP A 34 5.23 -10.43 -7.30
CA ASP A 34 5.96 -11.17 -8.32
C ASP A 34 5.35 -10.99 -9.73
N ALA A 35 6.14 -11.29 -10.76
CA ALA A 35 5.70 -11.16 -12.16
C ALA A 35 4.49 -12.04 -12.52
N GLY A 36 4.30 -13.18 -11.86
CA GLY A 36 3.15 -14.04 -12.01
C GLY A 36 1.88 -13.38 -11.46
N THR A 37 1.96 -12.78 -10.27
CA THR A 37 0.87 -12.01 -9.67
C THR A 37 0.51 -10.78 -10.51
N MET A 38 1.49 -9.98 -10.93
CA MET A 38 1.25 -8.87 -11.87
C MET A 38 0.60 -9.35 -13.17
N ARG A 39 1.06 -10.48 -13.73
CA ARG A 39 0.45 -11.06 -14.92
C ARG A 39 -1.01 -11.46 -14.67
N ARG A 40 -1.38 -11.96 -13.49
CA ARG A 40 -2.77 -12.34 -13.18
C ARG A 40 -3.68 -11.10 -13.17
N VAL A 41 -3.25 -10.04 -12.51
CA VAL A 41 -4.07 -8.83 -12.31
C VAL A 41 -4.04 -7.84 -13.48
N ARG A 42 -3.10 -7.96 -14.44
CA ARG A 42 -2.89 -7.02 -15.58
C ARG A 42 -4.11 -6.67 -16.44
N LYS A 43 -5.19 -7.45 -16.36
CA LYS A 43 -6.42 -7.27 -17.14
C LYS A 43 -7.50 -6.51 -16.39
N LEU A 44 -7.34 -6.35 -15.08
CA LEU A 44 -8.25 -5.61 -14.22
C LEU A 44 -7.99 -4.11 -14.40
N ASP A 45 -8.97 -3.28 -14.04
CA ASP A 45 -8.76 -1.85 -13.87
C ASP A 45 -7.77 -1.60 -12.71
N LEU A 46 -7.11 -0.45 -12.69
CA LEU A 46 -6.14 -0.09 -11.66
C LEU A 46 -6.73 -0.20 -10.24
N ASN A 47 -7.99 0.19 -10.02
CA ASN A 47 -8.63 0.09 -8.71
C ASN A 47 -8.81 -1.39 -8.31
N ASP A 48 -9.37 -2.22 -9.19
CA ASP A 48 -9.51 -3.66 -8.95
C ASP A 48 -8.15 -4.36 -8.76
N GLN A 49 -7.10 -3.93 -9.48
CA GLN A 49 -5.73 -4.43 -9.27
C GLN A 49 -5.25 -4.13 -7.85
N MET A 50 -5.39 -2.90 -7.37
CA MET A 50 -4.93 -2.50 -6.04
C MET A 50 -5.66 -3.26 -4.93
N TRP A 51 -6.98 -3.42 -5.03
CA TRP A 51 -7.74 -4.22 -4.08
C TRP A 51 -7.34 -5.70 -4.12
N THR A 52 -7.24 -6.29 -5.30
CA THR A 52 -6.82 -7.70 -5.45
C THR A 52 -5.45 -7.96 -4.83
N LEU A 53 -4.51 -7.02 -4.98
CA LEU A 53 -3.17 -7.12 -4.40
C LEU A 53 -3.21 -6.94 -2.88
N LEU A 54 -4.05 -6.03 -2.38
CA LEU A 54 -4.21 -5.83 -0.95
C LEU A 54 -4.76 -7.10 -0.29
N GLU A 55 -5.79 -7.71 -0.87
CA GLU A 55 -6.42 -8.94 -0.38
C GLU A 55 -5.47 -10.15 -0.41
N GLU A 56 -4.55 -10.22 -1.37
CA GLU A 56 -3.59 -11.33 -1.49
C GLU A 56 -2.45 -11.23 -0.45
N PHE A 57 -2.05 -10.02 -0.06
CA PHE A 57 -0.82 -9.80 0.73
C PHE A 57 -1.02 -9.19 2.13
N ALA A 58 -2.16 -8.54 2.40
CA ALA A 58 -2.46 -8.01 3.72
C ALA A 58 -3.01 -9.11 4.64
N GLU A 59 -2.70 -9.01 5.94
CA GLU A 59 -3.32 -9.86 6.94
C GLU A 59 -4.82 -9.50 7.09
N PRO A 60 -5.68 -10.47 7.45
CA PRO A 60 -7.12 -10.22 7.56
C PRO A 60 -7.48 -9.11 8.56
N ASP A 61 -6.75 -9.00 9.68
CA ASP A 61 -6.96 -7.93 10.67
C ASP A 61 -6.63 -6.53 10.09
N GLU A 62 -5.66 -6.45 9.18
CA GLU A 62 -5.29 -5.21 8.52
C GLU A 62 -6.28 -4.83 7.41
N LEU A 63 -6.81 -5.83 6.69
CA LEU A 63 -7.90 -5.64 5.73
C LEU A 63 -9.15 -5.06 6.42
N GLU A 64 -9.54 -5.60 7.58
CA GLU A 64 -10.67 -5.08 8.36
C GLU A 64 -10.48 -3.61 8.76
N LYS A 65 -9.24 -3.18 9.04
CA LYS A 65 -8.92 -1.77 9.32
C LYS A 65 -9.02 -0.91 8.06
N VAL A 66 -8.63 -1.43 6.90
CA VAL A 66 -8.78 -0.74 5.61
C VAL A 66 -10.26 -0.60 5.25
N ASP A 67 -11.07 -1.64 5.46
CA ASP A 67 -12.53 -1.59 5.24
C ASP A 67 -13.24 -0.59 6.18
N ALA A 68 -12.69 -0.39 7.39
CA ALA A 68 -13.17 0.61 8.34
C ALA A 68 -12.74 2.05 8.00
N LEU A 69 -11.87 2.26 7.01
CA LEU A 69 -11.49 3.60 6.58
C LEU A 69 -12.69 4.36 6.01
N SER A 70 -12.72 5.66 6.27
CA SER A 70 -13.67 6.52 5.58
C SER A 70 -13.37 6.58 4.08
N LEU A 71 -14.40 6.81 3.25
CA LEU A 71 -14.22 6.95 1.79
C LEU A 71 -13.24 8.07 1.41
N ALA A 72 -12.99 9.04 2.29
CA ALA A 72 -12.01 10.10 2.07
C ALA A 72 -10.56 9.65 2.35
N GLU A 73 -10.38 8.62 3.18
CA GLU A 73 -9.08 8.07 3.59
C GLU A 73 -8.60 6.98 2.64
N VAL A 74 -9.51 6.14 2.12
CA VAL A 74 -9.21 5.09 1.15
C VAL A 74 -8.28 5.55 0.01
N PRO A 75 -8.55 6.64 -0.73
CA PRO A 75 -7.65 7.08 -1.80
C PRO A 75 -6.30 7.60 -1.29
N LYS A 76 -6.22 8.09 -0.04
CA LYS A 76 -4.95 8.52 0.57
C LYS A 76 -4.09 7.31 0.92
N PHE A 77 -4.72 6.29 1.51
CA PHE A 77 -4.08 5.01 1.80
C PHE A 77 -3.46 4.40 0.54
N PHE A 78 -4.26 4.19 -0.51
CA PHE A 78 -3.78 3.57 -1.75
C PHE A 78 -2.71 4.41 -2.46
N ARG A 79 -2.84 5.74 -2.48
CA ARG A 79 -1.79 6.62 -3.04
C ARG A 79 -0.47 6.54 -2.29
N GLY A 80 -0.50 6.33 -0.99
CA GLY A 80 0.72 6.16 -0.21
C GLY A 80 1.33 4.77 -0.44
N TRP A 81 0.48 3.75 -0.55
CA TRP A 81 0.91 2.37 -0.79
C TRP A 81 1.49 2.15 -2.19
N GLU A 82 0.90 2.78 -3.22
CA GLU A 82 1.38 2.75 -4.61
C GLU A 82 2.81 3.30 -4.75
N LYS A 83 3.27 4.16 -3.84
CA LYS A 83 4.63 4.70 -3.87
C LYS A 83 5.71 3.63 -3.76
N GLY A 84 5.39 2.45 -3.23
CA GLY A 84 6.31 1.30 -3.28
C GLY A 84 6.65 0.93 -4.73
N LEU A 85 5.67 0.99 -5.64
CA LEU A 85 5.88 0.72 -7.06
C LEU A 85 6.55 1.86 -7.82
N GLU A 86 6.48 3.12 -7.36
CA GLU A 86 7.17 4.25 -8.00
C GLU A 86 8.71 4.07 -8.01
N VAL A 87 9.27 3.28 -7.08
CA VAL A 87 10.70 2.95 -7.05
C VAL A 87 11.05 1.86 -8.07
N ALA A 88 10.14 0.92 -8.33
CA ALA A 88 10.33 -0.18 -9.29
C ALA A 88 10.01 0.25 -10.74
N LEU A 89 9.07 1.19 -10.93
CA LEU A 89 8.71 1.79 -12.22
C LEU A 89 9.62 2.99 -12.56
N GLY A 90 10.92 2.83 -12.33
CA GLY A 90 11.94 3.84 -12.52
C GLY A 90 11.67 4.74 -13.73
N GLU A 91 11.50 6.03 -13.44
CA GLU A 91 11.92 7.12 -14.30
C GLU A 91 11.80 6.88 -15.82
N SER A 92 10.58 6.86 -16.35
CA SER A 92 10.39 7.28 -17.76
C SER A 92 10.07 8.77 -17.83
N LYS A 93 10.84 9.58 -17.11
CA LYS A 93 11.08 10.98 -17.48
C LYS A 93 12.33 11.03 -18.35
N ARG A 94 12.21 10.68 -19.63
CA ARG A 94 13.23 11.02 -20.62
C ARG A 94 12.62 11.47 -21.95
N ARG A 95 12.85 12.78 -22.18
CA ARG A 95 12.94 13.56 -23.42
C ARG A 95 11.72 13.68 -24.32
#